data_AF-A0A258SKR0-F1
#
_entry.id   AF-A0A258SKR0-F1
#
_cell.length_a   1.000
_cell.length_b   1.000
_cell.length_c   1.000
_cell.angle_alpha   90.00
_cell.angle_beta   90.00
_cell.angle_gamma   90.00
#
_symmetry.space_group_name_H-M   'P 1'
#
loop_
_entity.id
_entity.type
_entity.pdbx_description
1 polymer ?
#
loop_
_entity_poly.entity_id
_entity_poly.type
_entity_poly.pdbx_seq_one_letter_code
_entity_poly.pdbx_strand_id
1 'polypeptide(L)'
;NALGVYASRAKGSLDQPRQETIAEVIRRKAPGKAIGVVSNAEIEDATPAAVVSHTRRRADKAEIVGMLFDVKPDVILGGGSAYFLPKTTPGSKRKDDIDYIAKFRDAGYGFVSTKEELAAAASGNNSGKLLGLFHTGNMDGTLDQKFLKKGTVDKFPNQPDVPDMMRAALDVLSKNPDGFFLMVEGAEIDKNEHPLDWERAVFETITFDKAVGIARDFAKTHPDTLIIVTADHTHGASLIGTIDDEKPGTEMREKVGTYRDAGFPNYEDKDGDGYPDRVDVSRRLAIFANNFPDYYETFRPKLDGQNVPAVKNEKGEYVANEAYKNVPGAVLRIGNIPKSEDTAVHAVDDVVLQAQGPGSENIHGYMENTEIFRVIAEAMALGEAQQRADAAK
;
A
#
# COMPACT_ATOMS: atom_id res chain seq x y z
N ASN A 1 8.56 8.83 -12.53
CA ASN A 1 7.87 8.73 -11.22
C ASN A 1 8.33 9.85 -10.32
N ALA A 2 7.78 11.04 -10.54
CA ALA A 2 8.05 12.25 -9.78
C ALA A 2 6.98 12.43 -8.70
N LEU A 3 7.32 13.10 -7.60
CA LEU A 3 6.44 13.39 -6.47
C LEU A 3 6.42 14.89 -6.26
N GLY A 4 5.22 15.50 -6.22
CA GLY A 4 5.04 16.91 -5.85
C GLY A 4 5.83 17.93 -6.69
N VAL A 5 6.18 17.64 -7.94
CA VAL A 5 6.97 18.56 -8.79
C VAL A 5 6.50 18.59 -10.24
N TYR A 6 6.64 19.75 -10.88
CA TYR A 6 6.59 19.85 -12.34
C TYR A 6 7.92 19.43 -12.95
N ALA A 7 7.87 18.56 -13.96
CA ALA A 7 9.06 18.14 -14.68
C ALA A 7 9.63 19.30 -15.53
N SER A 8 10.69 19.96 -15.03
CA SER A 8 11.43 21.02 -15.74
C SER A 8 12.72 20.52 -16.42
N ARG A 9 13.55 21.45 -16.91
CA ARG A 9 14.89 21.15 -17.45
C ARG A 9 16.00 21.08 -16.39
N ALA A 10 15.68 21.31 -15.12
CA ALA A 10 16.67 21.24 -14.04
C ALA A 10 17.27 19.83 -13.92
N LYS A 11 18.59 19.76 -13.69
CA LYS A 11 19.34 18.50 -13.61
C LYS A 11 19.14 17.78 -12.27
N GLY A 12 19.10 18.52 -11.17
CA GLY A 12 18.88 17.95 -9.84
C GLY A 12 17.46 17.45 -9.68
N SER A 13 17.30 16.33 -8.97
CA SER A 13 15.98 15.76 -8.68
C SER A 13 15.17 16.63 -7.72
N LEU A 14 15.84 17.43 -6.87
CA LEU A 14 15.22 18.32 -5.88
C LEU A 14 15.05 19.77 -6.36
N ASP A 15 15.61 20.11 -7.53
CA ASP A 15 15.65 21.47 -8.06
C ASP A 15 14.44 21.79 -8.95
N GLN A 16 13.42 20.93 -8.93
CA GLN A 16 12.24 21.07 -9.77
C GLN A 16 11.24 22.04 -9.13
N PRO A 17 10.46 22.80 -9.94
CA PRO A 17 9.35 23.58 -9.41
C PRO A 17 8.37 22.70 -8.64
N ARG A 18 8.11 23.06 -7.39
CA ARG A 18 7.26 22.30 -6.47
C ARG A 18 5.78 22.57 -6.73
N GLN A 19 4.97 21.54 -6.62
CA GLN A 19 3.52 21.62 -6.45
C GLN A 19 3.22 21.39 -4.98
N GLU A 20 2.46 22.28 -4.36
CA GLU A 20 2.10 22.15 -2.95
C GLU A 20 1.31 20.86 -2.72
N THR A 21 1.70 20.06 -1.73
CA THR A 21 0.98 18.82 -1.41
C THR A 21 -0.24 19.10 -0.54
N ILE A 22 -1.16 18.12 -0.42
CA ILE A 22 -2.32 18.27 0.47
C ILE A 22 -1.90 18.54 1.93
N ALA A 23 -0.83 17.92 2.42
CA ALA A 23 -0.35 18.15 3.77
C ALA A 23 0.18 19.57 3.97
N GLU A 24 0.90 20.10 2.99
CA GLU A 24 1.38 21.50 3.02
C GLU A 24 0.20 22.49 2.98
N VAL A 25 -0.80 22.24 2.13
CA VAL A 25 -2.03 23.06 2.10
C VAL A 25 -2.71 23.04 3.47
N ILE A 26 -2.86 21.86 4.09
CA ILE A 26 -3.44 21.73 5.44
C ILE A 26 -2.61 22.52 6.45
N ARG A 27 -1.28 22.36 6.47
CA ARG A 27 -0.41 23.11 7.39
C ARG A 27 -0.53 24.63 7.21
N ARG A 28 -0.76 25.11 5.99
CA ARG A 28 -0.90 26.55 5.70
C ARG A 28 -2.29 27.10 5.99
N LYS A 29 -3.35 26.38 5.63
CA LYS A 29 -4.74 26.87 5.64
C LYS A 29 -5.56 26.38 6.84
N ALA A 30 -5.21 25.24 7.41
CA ALA A 30 -5.87 24.64 8.57
C ALA A 30 -4.83 24.09 9.57
N PRO A 31 -3.92 24.94 10.10
CA PRO A 31 -2.78 24.51 10.92
C PRO A 31 -3.16 23.76 12.21
N GLY A 32 -4.41 23.89 12.68
CA GLY A 32 -4.94 23.14 13.81
C GLY A 32 -5.25 21.67 13.49
N LYS A 33 -5.54 21.33 12.22
CA LYS A 33 -5.86 19.96 11.80
C LYS A 33 -4.65 19.05 11.86
N ALA A 34 -4.85 17.83 12.33
CA ALA A 34 -3.81 16.80 12.34
C ALA A 34 -3.67 16.11 10.97
N ILE A 35 -2.50 15.52 10.73
CA ILE A 35 -2.18 14.80 9.49
C ILE A 35 -1.66 13.40 9.83
N GLY A 36 -2.24 12.38 9.24
CA GLY A 36 -1.81 10.99 9.37
C GLY A 36 -1.38 10.37 8.04
N VAL A 37 -0.33 9.56 8.07
CA VAL A 37 0.19 8.80 6.93
C VAL A 37 0.47 7.37 7.40
N VAL A 38 -0.24 6.41 6.83
CA VAL A 38 -0.15 4.98 7.17
C VAL A 38 0.06 4.17 5.91
N SER A 39 1.04 3.26 5.93
CA SER A 39 1.29 2.32 4.84
C SER A 39 1.98 1.06 5.36
N ASN A 40 1.72 -0.10 4.78
CA ASN A 40 2.55 -1.29 5.00
C ASN A 40 3.78 -1.36 4.06
N ALA A 41 4.03 -0.36 3.22
CA ALA A 41 5.31 -0.18 2.53
C ALA A 41 6.36 0.52 3.41
N GLU A 42 7.55 0.74 2.84
CA GLU A 42 8.44 1.83 3.27
C GLU A 42 7.65 3.16 3.30
N ILE A 43 7.68 3.90 4.41
CA ILE A 43 6.88 5.14 4.53
C ILE A 43 7.35 6.26 3.60
N GLU A 44 8.55 6.12 3.06
CA GLU A 44 9.14 6.94 2.01
C GLU A 44 8.92 6.39 0.59
N ASP A 45 8.10 5.35 0.41
CA ASP A 45 7.63 4.91 -0.90
C ASP A 45 6.59 5.89 -1.50
N ALA A 46 6.30 5.79 -2.79
CA ALA A 46 5.63 6.88 -3.53
C ALA A 46 4.30 7.35 -2.96
N THR A 47 3.40 6.44 -2.57
CA THR A 47 2.05 6.79 -2.09
C THR A 47 2.10 7.60 -0.79
N PRO A 48 2.77 7.16 0.29
CA PRO A 48 2.95 7.97 1.49
C PRO A 48 3.83 9.19 1.25
N ALA A 49 4.89 9.07 0.44
CA ALA A 49 5.75 10.20 0.12
C ALA A 49 5.03 11.30 -0.67
N ALA A 50 4.04 10.99 -1.52
CA ALA A 50 3.28 11.97 -2.29
C ALA A 50 2.49 12.95 -1.40
N VAL A 51 2.21 12.55 -0.16
CA VAL A 51 1.55 13.42 0.83
C VAL A 51 2.45 14.59 1.24
N VAL A 52 3.78 14.48 1.16
CA VAL A 52 4.71 15.45 1.78
C VAL A 52 5.91 15.86 0.92
N SER A 53 6.21 15.15 -0.17
CA SER A 53 7.53 15.22 -0.81
C SER A 53 7.53 15.88 -2.18
N HIS A 54 8.68 16.46 -2.51
CA HIS A 54 8.96 17.11 -3.78
C HIS A 54 10.27 16.61 -4.37
N THR A 55 10.20 15.66 -5.29
CA THR A 55 11.37 15.14 -6.01
C THR A 55 11.01 14.60 -7.38
N ARG A 56 11.91 14.75 -8.36
CA ARG A 56 11.78 14.08 -9.66
C ARG A 56 11.90 12.56 -9.56
N ARG A 57 12.50 12.04 -8.50
CA ARG A 57 12.81 10.62 -8.33
C ARG A 57 12.26 10.11 -7.01
N ARG A 58 11.24 9.25 -7.05
CA ARG A 58 10.75 8.52 -5.86
C ARG A 58 11.83 7.70 -5.13
N ALA A 59 12.96 7.44 -5.79
CA ALA A 59 14.10 6.75 -5.21
C ALA A 59 14.96 7.63 -4.26
N ASP A 60 14.72 8.94 -4.18
CA ASP A 60 15.39 9.86 -3.25
C ASP A 60 14.82 9.69 -1.81
N LYS A 61 14.79 8.45 -1.34
CA LYS A 61 14.15 8.01 -0.09
C LYS A 61 14.76 8.67 1.15
N ALA A 62 16.08 8.85 1.18
CA ALA A 62 16.76 9.53 2.28
C ALA A 62 16.37 11.02 2.38
N GLU A 63 16.14 11.67 1.23
CA GLU A 63 15.69 13.05 1.13
C GLU A 63 14.20 13.17 1.47
N ILE A 64 13.37 12.21 1.04
CA ILE A 64 11.94 12.12 1.39
C ILE A 64 11.74 12.03 2.91
N VAL A 65 12.57 11.28 3.64
CA VAL A 65 12.54 11.27 5.12
C VAL A 65 12.76 12.67 5.71
N GLY A 66 13.62 13.47 5.09
CA GLY A 66 13.80 14.89 5.44
C GLY A 66 12.52 15.69 5.23
N MET A 67 11.84 15.51 4.10
CA MET A 67 10.58 16.20 3.78
C MET A 67 9.44 15.77 4.70
N LEU A 68 9.35 14.49 5.06
CA LEU A 68 8.46 13.98 6.11
C LEU A 68 8.69 14.72 7.43
N PHE A 69 9.95 14.90 7.83
CA PHE A 69 10.31 15.65 9.04
C PHE A 69 10.08 17.16 8.93
N ASP A 70 10.10 17.74 7.73
CA ASP A 70 9.80 19.16 7.53
C ASP A 70 8.30 19.42 7.70
N VAL A 71 7.45 18.62 7.04
CA VAL A 71 5.97 18.71 7.13
C VAL A 71 5.43 18.25 8.49
N LYS A 72 6.11 17.27 9.12
CA LYS A 72 5.75 16.68 10.42
C LYS A 72 4.29 16.21 10.48
N PRO A 73 3.84 15.23 9.66
CA PRO A 73 2.56 14.57 9.93
C PRO A 73 2.51 14.08 11.39
N ASP A 74 1.39 14.25 12.05
CA ASP A 74 1.21 13.93 13.46
C ASP A 74 1.30 12.41 13.71
N VAL A 75 0.74 11.60 12.80
CA VAL A 75 0.88 10.14 12.84
C VAL A 75 1.57 9.64 11.58
N ILE A 76 2.66 8.88 11.74
CA ILE A 76 3.45 8.30 10.66
C ILE A 76 3.66 6.82 11.00
N LEU A 77 3.04 5.89 10.27
CA LEU A 77 3.10 4.45 10.57
C LEU A 77 3.45 3.65 9.31
N GLY A 78 4.54 2.87 9.34
CA GLY A 78 4.87 1.95 8.28
C GLY A 78 6.23 1.27 8.43
N GLY A 79 6.83 0.85 7.31
CA GLY A 79 8.20 0.33 7.24
C GLY A 79 9.24 1.41 6.94
N GLY A 80 10.41 1.01 6.41
CA GLY A 80 11.43 1.92 5.89
C GLY A 80 12.44 2.47 6.90
N SER A 81 12.56 1.87 8.08
CA SER A 81 13.45 2.40 9.15
C SER A 81 14.92 2.56 8.73
N ALA A 82 15.37 1.83 7.70
CA ALA A 82 16.73 1.95 7.17
C ALA A 82 17.07 3.37 6.68
N TYR A 83 16.10 4.17 6.24
CA TYR A 83 16.34 5.56 5.79
C TYR A 83 16.23 6.61 6.89
N PHE A 84 15.88 6.20 8.11
CA PHE A 84 15.80 7.08 9.28
C PHE A 84 17.05 7.03 10.16
N LEU A 85 17.87 5.98 10.01
CA LEU A 85 19.06 5.73 10.82
C LEU A 85 20.30 6.43 10.23
N PRO A 86 21.22 6.97 11.04
CA PRO A 86 22.45 7.58 10.53
C PRO A 86 23.33 6.53 9.83
N LYS A 87 24.19 6.96 8.90
CA LYS A 87 25.05 6.05 8.10
C LYS A 87 25.95 5.13 8.94
N THR A 88 26.24 5.51 10.18
CA THR A 88 27.05 4.72 11.13
C THR A 88 26.30 3.52 11.69
N THR A 89 24.97 3.49 11.59
CA THR A 89 24.16 2.38 12.07
C THR A 89 24.14 1.25 11.03
N PRO A 90 24.50 0.01 11.40
CA PRO A 90 24.42 -1.14 10.50
C PRO A 90 23.02 -1.29 9.90
N GLY A 91 22.96 -1.48 8.58
CA GLY A 91 21.69 -1.59 7.85
C GLY A 91 21.06 -0.26 7.44
N SER A 92 21.63 0.88 7.83
CA SER A 92 21.19 2.19 7.31
C SER A 92 21.40 2.28 5.80
N LYS A 93 20.43 2.90 5.11
CA LYS A 93 20.50 3.29 3.70
C LYS A 93 20.82 4.78 3.52
N ARG A 94 21.05 5.53 4.60
CA ARG A 94 21.48 6.94 4.55
C ARG A 94 22.97 7.06 4.22
N LYS A 95 23.34 8.22 3.67
CA LYS A 95 24.75 8.58 3.36
C LYS A 95 25.31 9.66 4.28
N ASP A 96 24.48 10.20 5.17
CA ASP A 96 24.82 11.23 6.16
C ASP A 96 24.67 10.68 7.59
N ASP A 97 25.07 11.47 8.58
CA ASP A 97 25.03 11.09 9.99
C ASP A 97 23.73 11.52 10.69
N ILE A 98 22.66 11.79 9.93
CA ILE A 98 21.40 12.29 10.51
C ILE A 98 20.58 11.11 11.04
N ASP A 99 20.26 11.16 12.33
CA ASP A 99 19.30 10.27 12.98
C ASP A 99 17.91 10.94 13.01
N TYR A 100 17.03 10.53 12.10
CA TYR A 100 15.68 11.07 12.05
C TYR A 100 14.79 10.52 13.17
N ILE A 101 15.05 9.32 13.70
CA ILE A 101 14.30 8.81 14.85
C ILE A 101 14.55 9.73 16.05
N ALA A 102 15.82 10.10 16.30
CA ALA A 102 16.17 11.06 17.33
C ALA A 102 15.52 12.43 17.07
N LYS A 103 15.58 12.95 15.84
CA LYS A 103 14.94 14.24 15.50
C LYS A 103 13.42 14.22 15.73
N PHE A 104 12.72 13.14 15.39
CA PHE A 104 11.28 13.02 15.65
C PHE A 104 11.00 12.94 17.15
N ARG A 105 11.81 12.21 17.93
CA ARG A 105 11.70 12.21 19.41
C ARG A 105 11.91 13.61 20.01
N ASP A 106 12.92 14.34 19.54
CA ASP A 106 13.17 15.73 19.95
C ASP A 106 12.01 16.66 19.55
N ALA A 107 11.29 16.34 18.48
CA ALA A 107 10.07 17.02 18.05
C ALA A 107 8.79 16.55 18.79
N GLY A 108 8.93 15.69 19.80
CA GLY A 108 7.84 15.27 20.70
C GLY A 108 7.06 14.03 20.23
N TYR A 109 7.58 13.26 19.28
CA TYR A 109 6.93 12.04 18.81
C TYR A 109 7.21 10.87 19.75
N GLY A 110 6.17 10.11 20.09
CA GLY A 110 6.35 8.74 20.55
C GLY A 110 6.95 7.91 19.41
N PHE A 111 7.96 7.09 19.70
CA PHE A 111 8.51 6.14 18.74
C PHE A 111 8.10 4.72 19.11
N VAL A 112 7.56 3.97 18.15
CA VAL A 112 7.16 2.56 18.30
C VAL A 112 7.69 1.72 17.14
N SER A 113 7.96 0.46 17.42
CA SER A 113 8.58 -0.49 16.47
C SER A 113 7.95 -1.88 16.48
N THR A 114 6.97 -2.14 17.34
CA THR A 114 6.18 -3.37 17.35
C THR A 114 4.68 -3.10 17.46
N LYS A 115 3.86 -4.11 17.15
CA LYS A 115 2.41 -4.10 17.32
C LYS A 115 1.99 -3.79 18.76
N GLU A 116 2.68 -4.35 19.74
CA GLU A 116 2.38 -4.14 21.16
C GLU A 116 2.70 -2.71 21.60
N GLU A 117 3.85 -2.18 21.17
CA GLU A 117 4.24 -0.79 21.42
C GLU A 117 3.24 0.19 20.78
N LEU A 118 2.80 -0.10 19.55
CA LEU A 118 1.79 0.69 18.85
C LEU A 118 0.46 0.73 19.63
N ALA A 119 -0.05 -0.43 20.06
CA ALA A 119 -1.29 -0.51 20.83
C ALA A 119 -1.20 0.24 22.17
N ALA A 120 -0.06 0.12 22.86
CA ALA A 120 0.19 0.84 24.11
C ALA A 120 0.28 2.36 23.90
N ALA A 121 0.94 2.81 22.82
CA ALA A 121 1.07 4.23 22.52
C ALA A 121 -0.26 4.88 22.10
N ALA A 122 -1.10 4.17 21.32
CA ALA A 122 -2.39 4.67 20.87
C ALA A 122 -3.40 4.85 22.04
N SER A 123 -3.45 3.88 22.95
CA SER A 123 -4.34 3.87 24.12
C SER A 123 -3.89 4.80 25.26
N GLY A 124 -2.62 5.21 25.28
CA GLY A 124 -2.07 6.08 26.31
C GLY A 124 -2.41 7.58 26.16
N ASN A 125 -1.93 8.37 27.13
CA ASN A 125 -1.90 9.82 27.03
C ASN A 125 -0.71 10.25 26.14
N ASN A 126 -0.88 10.10 24.83
CA ASN A 126 0.13 10.48 23.84
C ASN A 126 0.04 11.98 23.51
N SER A 127 1.14 12.53 23.00
CA SER A 127 1.27 13.95 22.62
C SER A 127 0.46 14.35 21.37
N GLY A 128 -0.38 13.44 20.85
CA GLY A 128 -0.97 13.53 19.52
C GLY A 128 0.02 13.21 18.39
N LYS A 129 1.28 12.87 18.73
CA LYS A 129 2.34 12.60 17.74
C LYS A 129 2.98 11.23 17.90
N LEU A 130 3.00 10.47 16.80
CA LEU A 130 3.44 9.08 16.79
C LEU A 130 4.22 8.74 15.52
N LEU A 131 5.41 8.18 15.68
CA LEU A 131 6.23 7.60 14.62
C LEU A 131 6.35 6.10 14.87
N GLY A 132 5.75 5.30 14.01
CA GLY A 132 5.83 3.85 14.00
C GLY A 132 6.64 3.35 12.81
N LEU A 133 7.77 2.68 13.06
CA LEU A 133 8.61 2.08 12.02
C LEU A 133 8.83 0.59 12.35
N PHE A 134 8.10 -0.28 11.65
CA PHE A 134 7.95 -1.70 12.03
C PHE A 134 8.84 -2.65 11.23
N HIS A 135 9.46 -2.16 10.15
CA HIS A 135 10.35 -2.93 9.30
C HIS A 135 11.44 -2.04 8.69
N THR A 136 12.59 -2.62 8.32
CA THR A 136 13.69 -1.88 7.65
C THR A 136 13.42 -1.53 6.19
N GLY A 137 12.49 -2.25 5.56
CA GLY A 137 11.95 -2.04 4.21
C GLY A 137 10.42 -2.07 4.25
N ASN A 138 9.76 -2.64 3.23
CA ASN A 138 8.31 -2.91 3.28
C ASN A 138 7.99 -3.95 4.35
N MET A 139 6.81 -3.87 4.96
CA MET A 139 6.37 -4.81 5.98
C MET A 139 5.92 -6.13 5.33
N ASP A 140 5.98 -7.23 6.08
CA ASP A 140 5.50 -8.52 5.56
C ASP A 140 3.98 -8.49 5.33
N GLY A 141 3.48 -9.20 4.32
CA GLY A 141 2.04 -9.32 4.08
C GLY A 141 1.33 -10.19 5.13
N THR A 142 0.02 -10.03 5.25
CA THR A 142 -0.90 -10.75 6.14
C THR A 142 -0.80 -12.25 6.01
N LEU A 143 -0.74 -12.78 4.78
CA LEU A 143 -0.63 -14.23 4.55
C LEU A 143 0.63 -14.79 5.23
N ASP A 144 1.75 -14.08 5.09
CA ASP A 144 3.02 -14.49 5.69
C ASP A 144 3.04 -14.23 7.20
N GLN A 145 2.60 -13.06 7.66
CA GLN A 145 2.57 -12.70 9.07
C GLN A 145 1.69 -13.64 9.90
N LYS A 146 0.47 -13.98 9.42
CA LYS A 146 -0.52 -14.70 10.21
C LYS A 146 -0.49 -16.21 9.98
N PHE A 147 -0.29 -16.66 8.73
CA PHE A 147 -0.52 -18.06 8.35
C PHE A 147 0.76 -18.81 8.00
N LEU A 148 1.55 -18.32 7.04
CA LEU A 148 2.67 -19.08 6.48
C LEU A 148 3.97 -18.94 7.29
N LYS A 149 4.13 -17.83 8.03
CA LYS A 149 5.34 -17.47 8.77
C LYS A 149 6.59 -17.48 7.85
N LYS A 150 6.47 -16.84 6.68
CA LYS A 150 7.53 -16.72 5.66
C LYS A 150 7.99 -15.28 5.51
N GLY A 151 8.76 -14.98 4.45
CA GLY A 151 9.30 -13.65 4.21
C GLY A 151 10.34 -13.28 5.27
N THR A 152 10.14 -12.14 5.92
CA THR A 152 11.03 -11.63 6.97
C THR A 152 10.46 -11.76 8.38
N VAL A 153 9.36 -12.50 8.55
CA VAL A 153 8.66 -12.68 9.83
C VAL A 153 9.59 -13.18 10.95
N ASP A 154 10.53 -14.08 10.67
CA ASP A 154 11.49 -14.55 11.69
C ASP A 154 12.37 -13.43 12.26
N LYS A 155 12.63 -12.38 11.47
CA LYS A 155 13.44 -11.22 11.87
C LYS A 155 12.59 -10.10 12.47
N PHE A 156 11.34 -10.00 12.03
CA PHE A 156 10.39 -8.97 12.44
C PHE A 156 9.04 -9.60 12.83
N PRO A 157 8.99 -10.38 13.94
CA PRO A 157 7.83 -11.22 14.24
C PRO A 157 6.59 -10.46 14.72
N ASN A 158 6.77 -9.23 15.21
CA ASN A 158 5.73 -8.45 15.89
C ASN A 158 5.32 -7.20 15.09
N GLN A 159 5.23 -7.33 13.76
CA GLN A 159 4.71 -6.27 12.89
C GLN A 159 3.18 -6.12 13.11
N PRO A 160 2.63 -4.89 13.13
CA PRO A 160 1.20 -4.68 12.99
C PRO A 160 0.75 -4.88 11.53
N ASP A 161 -0.54 -5.14 11.31
CA ASP A 161 -1.13 -5.07 9.96
C ASP A 161 -1.79 -3.68 9.71
N VAL A 162 -2.27 -3.45 8.48
CA VAL A 162 -2.92 -2.18 8.11
C VAL A 162 -4.14 -1.87 9.00
N PRO A 163 -5.04 -2.83 9.31
CA PRO A 163 -6.10 -2.63 10.31
C PRO A 163 -5.61 -2.18 11.68
N ASP A 164 -4.54 -2.78 12.22
CA ASP A 164 -3.95 -2.37 13.50
C ASP A 164 -3.44 -0.92 13.44
N MET A 165 -2.72 -0.56 12.38
CA MET A 165 -2.22 0.80 12.17
C MET A 165 -3.34 1.82 11.95
N MET A 166 -4.40 1.45 11.25
CA MET A 166 -5.58 2.29 11.04
C MET A 166 -6.28 2.62 12.36
N ARG A 167 -6.51 1.62 13.23
CA ARG A 167 -7.10 1.85 14.56
C ARG A 167 -6.23 2.80 15.38
N ALA A 168 -4.93 2.53 15.45
CA ALA A 168 -4.00 3.37 16.21
C ALA A 168 -3.96 4.81 15.68
N ALA A 169 -3.97 4.99 14.35
CA ALA A 169 -4.02 6.32 13.75
C ALA A 169 -5.31 7.07 14.13
N LEU A 170 -6.48 6.43 14.02
CA LEU A 170 -7.75 7.02 14.41
C LEU A 170 -7.81 7.34 15.91
N ASP A 171 -7.33 6.44 16.78
CA ASP A 171 -7.29 6.64 18.23
C ASP A 171 -6.42 7.84 18.64
N VAL A 172 -5.37 8.14 17.87
CA VAL A 172 -4.51 9.31 18.10
C VAL A 172 -5.12 10.57 17.48
N LEU A 173 -5.48 10.53 16.20
CA LEU A 173 -5.87 11.71 15.42
C LEU A 173 -7.25 12.25 15.82
N SER A 174 -8.19 11.38 16.19
CA SER A 174 -9.55 11.79 16.59
C SER A 174 -9.60 12.60 17.89
N LYS A 175 -8.53 12.58 18.69
CA LYS A 175 -8.39 13.43 19.88
C LYS A 175 -8.20 14.91 19.53
N ASN A 176 -7.84 15.23 18.29
CA ASN A 176 -7.72 16.62 17.85
C ASN A 176 -9.10 17.22 17.52
N PRO A 177 -9.58 18.22 18.27
CA PRO A 177 -10.91 18.80 18.05
C PRO A 177 -11.04 19.57 16.73
N ASP A 178 -9.93 19.99 16.10
CA ASP A 178 -9.95 20.64 14.81
C ASP A 178 -10.14 19.62 13.65
N GLY A 179 -10.04 18.32 13.93
CA GLY A 179 -10.16 17.23 12.95
C GLY A 179 -8.82 16.85 12.32
N PHE A 180 -8.86 15.97 11.33
CA PHE A 180 -7.65 15.42 10.71
C PHE A 180 -7.82 15.06 9.23
N PHE A 181 -6.69 14.94 8.54
CA PHE A 181 -6.54 14.20 7.28
C PHE A 181 -5.78 12.92 7.57
N LEU A 182 -6.20 11.80 6.99
CA LEU A 182 -5.51 10.52 7.12
C LEU A 182 -5.46 9.81 5.77
N MET A 183 -4.24 9.50 5.31
CA MET A 183 -4.00 8.61 4.18
C MET A 183 -3.59 7.23 4.69
N VAL A 184 -4.24 6.18 4.20
CA VAL A 184 -3.95 4.78 4.53
C VAL A 184 -3.77 3.97 3.25
N GLU A 185 -2.67 3.22 3.17
CA GLU A 185 -2.31 2.42 1.99
C GLU A 185 -2.17 0.92 2.34
N GLY A 186 -2.80 0.07 1.52
CA GLY A 186 -2.52 -1.36 1.44
C GLY A 186 -1.55 -1.66 0.29
N ALA A 187 -0.28 -1.31 0.47
CA ALA A 187 0.74 -1.31 -0.59
C ALA A 187 1.15 -2.71 -1.05
N GLU A 188 1.04 -3.70 -0.17
CA GLU A 188 1.39 -5.09 -0.48
C GLU A 188 0.42 -5.75 -1.48
N ILE A 189 -0.71 -5.11 -1.84
CA ILE A 189 -1.56 -5.57 -2.96
C ILE A 189 -0.73 -5.51 -4.26
N ASP A 190 -0.35 -4.31 -4.70
CA ASP A 190 0.48 -4.07 -5.89
C ASP A 190 1.79 -4.89 -5.87
N LYS A 191 2.49 -4.86 -4.72
CA LYS A 191 3.79 -5.52 -4.59
C LYS A 191 3.71 -7.04 -4.76
N ASN A 192 2.56 -7.66 -4.49
CA ASN A 192 2.33 -9.09 -4.71
C ASN A 192 1.68 -9.40 -6.08
N GLU A 193 1.03 -8.43 -6.72
CA GLU A 193 0.58 -8.57 -8.10
C GLU A 193 1.74 -8.60 -9.10
N HIS A 194 2.78 -7.79 -8.89
CA HIS A 194 4.00 -7.80 -9.70
C HIS A 194 4.59 -9.23 -9.85
N PRO A 195 4.98 -9.93 -8.78
CA PRO A 195 5.58 -11.27 -8.88
C PRO A 195 4.58 -12.37 -9.32
N LEU A 196 3.35 -12.05 -9.71
CA LEU A 196 2.30 -13.02 -10.05
C LEU A 196 1.86 -13.85 -8.83
N ASP A 197 1.82 -13.25 -7.65
CA ASP A 197 1.47 -13.91 -6.38
C ASP A 197 0.07 -13.48 -5.92
N TRP A 198 -0.94 -13.93 -6.67
CA TRP A 198 -2.32 -13.49 -6.50
C TRP A 198 -2.90 -13.88 -5.14
N GLU A 199 -2.46 -14.99 -4.56
CA GLU A 199 -2.92 -15.37 -3.24
C GLU A 199 -2.49 -14.39 -2.17
N ARG A 200 -1.22 -13.92 -2.19
CA ARG A 200 -0.79 -12.83 -1.30
C ARG A 200 -1.56 -11.55 -1.58
N ALA A 201 -1.70 -11.14 -2.85
CA ALA A 201 -2.43 -9.93 -3.22
C ALA A 201 -3.90 -9.96 -2.76
N VAL A 202 -4.58 -11.11 -2.85
CA VAL A 202 -5.95 -11.28 -2.36
C VAL A 202 -6.03 -11.19 -0.84
N PHE A 203 -5.10 -11.82 -0.11
CA PHE A 203 -5.04 -11.69 1.36
C PHE A 203 -4.82 -10.23 1.79
N GLU A 204 -3.97 -9.48 1.07
CA GLU A 204 -3.78 -8.05 1.33
C GLU A 204 -5.01 -7.22 1.00
N THR A 205 -5.76 -7.59 -0.06
CA THR A 205 -7.03 -6.96 -0.39
C THR A 205 -8.07 -7.18 0.72
N ILE A 206 -8.16 -8.38 1.29
CA ILE A 206 -9.01 -8.68 2.45
C ILE A 206 -8.56 -7.86 3.67
N THR A 207 -7.25 -7.72 3.89
CA THR A 207 -6.71 -6.89 4.97
C THR A 207 -7.06 -5.42 4.79
N PHE A 208 -7.00 -4.89 3.57
CA PHE A 208 -7.39 -3.51 3.29
C PHE A 208 -8.90 -3.30 3.43
N ASP A 209 -9.74 -4.25 3.03
CA ASP A 209 -11.19 -4.21 3.26
C ASP A 209 -11.53 -4.08 4.75
N LYS A 210 -10.81 -4.80 5.63
CA LYS A 210 -10.96 -4.63 7.08
C LYS A 210 -10.61 -3.22 7.56
N ALA A 211 -9.58 -2.58 6.97
CA ALA A 211 -9.24 -1.19 7.27
C ALA A 211 -10.34 -0.22 6.80
N VAL A 212 -10.94 -0.46 5.64
CA VAL A 212 -12.12 0.29 5.16
C VAL A 212 -13.31 0.08 6.10
N GLY A 213 -13.54 -1.14 6.58
CA GLY A 213 -14.56 -1.44 7.59
C GLY A 213 -14.39 -0.61 8.86
N ILE A 214 -13.16 -0.50 9.36
CA ILE A 214 -12.81 0.33 10.53
C ILE A 214 -13.08 1.82 10.27
N ALA A 215 -12.73 2.33 9.08
CA ALA A 215 -13.05 3.71 8.69
C ALA A 215 -14.56 3.96 8.69
N ARG A 216 -15.34 3.02 8.14
CA ARG A 216 -16.80 3.10 8.10
C ARG A 216 -17.43 3.03 9.48
N ASP A 217 -16.89 2.21 10.38
CA ASP A 217 -17.32 2.13 11.76
C ASP A 217 -17.01 3.44 12.52
N PHE A 218 -15.84 4.03 12.29
CA PHE A 218 -15.49 5.35 12.83
C PHE A 218 -16.47 6.44 12.37
N ALA A 219 -16.81 6.47 11.08
CA ALA A 219 -17.74 7.45 10.52
C ALA A 219 -19.19 7.32 11.05
N LYS A 220 -19.59 6.17 11.61
CA LYS A 220 -20.91 6.03 12.27
C LYS A 220 -21.04 6.91 13.52
N THR A 221 -19.93 7.15 14.22
CA THR A 221 -19.88 8.01 15.42
C THR A 221 -19.27 9.39 15.14
N HIS A 222 -18.66 9.59 13.98
CA HIS A 222 -18.09 10.85 13.49
C HIS A 222 -18.68 11.18 12.11
N PRO A 223 -19.96 11.59 12.05
CA PRO A 223 -20.72 11.72 10.79
C PRO A 223 -20.19 12.83 9.87
N ASP A 224 -19.28 13.67 10.34
CA ASP A 224 -18.54 14.68 9.60
C ASP A 224 -17.29 14.12 8.87
N THR A 225 -17.13 12.79 8.81
CA THR A 225 -16.01 12.12 8.15
C THR A 225 -16.32 11.81 6.67
N LEU A 226 -15.48 12.29 5.76
CA LEU A 226 -15.42 11.83 4.37
C LEU A 226 -14.45 10.65 4.24
N ILE A 227 -14.94 9.53 3.69
CA ILE A 227 -14.13 8.36 3.33
C ILE A 227 -14.06 8.29 1.81
N ILE A 228 -12.86 8.10 1.27
CA ILE A 228 -12.61 7.84 -0.15
C ILE A 228 -11.76 6.58 -0.25
N VAL A 229 -12.15 5.65 -1.13
CA VAL A 229 -11.44 4.40 -1.40
C VAL A 229 -11.23 4.27 -2.90
N THR A 230 -9.97 4.10 -3.32
CA THR A 230 -9.56 3.89 -4.71
C THR A 230 -8.20 3.19 -4.76
N ALA A 231 -7.79 2.77 -5.94
CA ALA A 231 -6.41 2.44 -6.25
C ALA A 231 -5.73 3.62 -6.99
N ASP A 232 -4.39 3.59 -7.06
CA ASP A 232 -3.60 4.53 -7.86
C ASP A 232 -3.52 4.11 -9.34
N HIS A 233 -3.58 2.82 -9.63
CA HIS A 233 -3.71 2.24 -10.97
C HIS A 233 -4.27 0.80 -10.93
N THR A 234 -4.52 0.21 -12.10
CA THR A 234 -4.83 -1.23 -12.24
C THR A 234 -3.56 -2.05 -12.47
N HIS A 235 -3.72 -3.37 -12.40
CA HIS A 235 -2.68 -4.34 -12.72
C HIS A 235 -3.23 -5.40 -13.70
N GLY A 236 -2.35 -6.25 -14.23
CA GLY A 236 -2.72 -7.22 -15.25
C GLY A 236 -3.60 -8.40 -14.81
N ALA A 237 -4.07 -8.44 -13.56
CA ALA A 237 -4.75 -9.58 -12.97
C ALA A 237 -6.15 -9.81 -13.57
N SER A 238 -6.56 -11.07 -13.73
CA SER A 238 -7.94 -11.41 -14.10
C SER A 238 -8.35 -12.74 -13.47
N LEU A 239 -9.49 -12.72 -12.78
CA LEU A 239 -10.17 -13.92 -12.30
C LEU A 239 -10.98 -14.55 -13.43
N ILE A 240 -10.62 -15.75 -13.86
CA ILE A 240 -11.25 -16.41 -15.02
C ILE A 240 -12.07 -17.66 -14.68
N GLY A 241 -12.08 -18.07 -13.40
CA GLY A 241 -12.78 -19.26 -12.94
C GLY A 241 -12.13 -19.86 -11.69
N THR A 242 -12.05 -21.20 -11.65
CA THR A 242 -11.39 -21.94 -10.56
C THR A 242 -10.41 -22.98 -11.12
N ILE A 243 -9.48 -23.45 -10.29
CA ILE A 243 -8.66 -24.63 -10.58
C ILE A 243 -9.12 -25.72 -9.62
N ASP A 244 -9.59 -26.85 -10.16
CA ASP A 244 -10.13 -27.99 -9.40
C ASP A 244 -9.23 -29.22 -9.55
N ASP A 245 -8.53 -29.59 -8.47
CA ASP A 245 -7.63 -30.73 -8.43
C ASP A 245 -8.31 -32.07 -8.80
N GLU A 246 -9.62 -32.19 -8.57
CA GLU A 246 -10.41 -33.41 -8.79
C GLU A 246 -10.88 -33.55 -10.25
N LYS A 247 -10.78 -32.48 -11.05
CA LYS A 247 -11.17 -32.51 -12.47
C LYS A 247 -10.23 -33.46 -13.24
N PRO A 248 -10.77 -34.33 -14.13
CA PRO A 248 -9.95 -35.25 -14.91
C PRO A 248 -9.05 -34.48 -15.89
N GLY A 249 -7.86 -35.02 -16.12
CA GLY A 249 -6.85 -34.43 -17.02
C GLY A 249 -5.44 -34.62 -16.47
N THR A 250 -4.49 -34.85 -17.36
CA THR A 250 -3.07 -34.99 -17.00
C THR A 250 -2.36 -33.64 -16.91
N GLU A 251 -2.84 -32.63 -17.62
CA GLU A 251 -2.31 -31.26 -17.60
C GLU A 251 -3.13 -30.38 -16.65
N MET A 252 -2.47 -29.51 -15.88
CA MET A 252 -3.16 -28.60 -14.95
C MET A 252 -4.12 -27.63 -15.64
N ARG A 253 -3.87 -27.28 -16.91
CA ARG A 253 -4.78 -26.43 -17.69
C ARG A 253 -6.16 -27.06 -17.88
N GLU A 254 -6.25 -28.39 -18.00
CA GLU A 254 -7.52 -29.10 -18.17
C GLU A 254 -8.32 -29.12 -16.86
N LYS A 255 -7.64 -28.84 -15.74
CA LYS A 255 -8.24 -28.67 -14.41
C LYS A 255 -8.77 -27.27 -14.14
N VAL A 256 -8.56 -26.32 -15.06
CA VAL A 256 -9.20 -25.01 -14.99
C VAL A 256 -10.68 -25.17 -15.32
N GLY A 257 -11.55 -24.81 -14.39
CA GLY A 257 -12.99 -24.71 -14.58
C GLY A 257 -13.35 -23.31 -15.09
N THR A 258 -14.05 -23.25 -16.22
CA THR A 258 -14.51 -22.01 -16.86
C THR A 258 -16.02 -22.00 -17.01
N TYR A 259 -16.62 -20.81 -17.05
CA TYR A 259 -18.08 -20.64 -17.20
C TYR A 259 -18.85 -21.47 -16.15
N ARG A 260 -19.85 -22.25 -16.59
CA ARG A 260 -20.65 -23.12 -15.71
C ARG A 260 -19.81 -24.14 -14.93
N ASP A 261 -18.69 -24.58 -15.51
CA ASP A 261 -17.87 -25.65 -14.96
C ASP A 261 -16.79 -25.14 -14.00
N ALA A 262 -16.75 -23.82 -13.72
CA ALA A 262 -15.89 -23.25 -12.68
C ALA A 262 -16.32 -23.69 -11.27
N GLY A 263 -17.63 -23.75 -11.01
CA GLY A 263 -18.12 -23.94 -9.63
C GLY A 263 -17.63 -22.86 -8.66
N PHE A 264 -17.85 -23.07 -7.37
CA PHE A 264 -17.39 -22.16 -6.31
C PHE A 264 -16.14 -22.71 -5.63
N PRO A 265 -15.14 -21.87 -5.34
CA PRO A 265 -13.96 -22.31 -4.59
C PRO A 265 -14.35 -22.81 -3.19
N ASN A 266 -13.54 -23.67 -2.60
CA ASN A 266 -13.81 -24.29 -1.30
C ASN A 266 -12.89 -23.80 -0.19
N TYR A 267 -12.65 -22.49 -0.16
CA TYR A 267 -12.08 -21.82 1.02
C TYR A 267 -13.07 -21.88 2.18
N GLU A 268 -12.55 -22.07 3.38
CA GLU A 268 -13.32 -22.04 4.62
C GLU A 268 -12.74 -20.95 5.52
N ASP A 269 -13.61 -20.32 6.29
CA ASP A 269 -13.29 -19.38 7.37
C ASP A 269 -14.05 -19.90 8.61
N LYS A 270 -13.44 -20.85 9.32
CA LYS A 270 -14.12 -21.55 10.43
C LYS A 270 -14.06 -20.75 11.72
N ASP A 271 -13.00 -19.96 11.90
CA ASP A 271 -12.83 -19.12 13.09
C ASP A 271 -13.54 -17.76 12.97
N GLY A 272 -14.04 -17.41 11.78
CA GLY A 272 -14.80 -16.21 11.52
C GLY A 272 -13.93 -14.95 11.53
N ASP A 273 -12.61 -15.10 11.37
CA ASP A 273 -11.67 -13.99 11.36
C ASP A 273 -11.70 -13.20 10.05
N GLY A 274 -12.41 -13.69 9.04
CA GLY A 274 -12.64 -13.12 7.72
C GLY A 274 -11.52 -13.38 6.71
N TYR A 275 -10.59 -14.29 6.99
CA TYR A 275 -9.61 -14.82 6.04
C TYR A 275 -9.87 -16.30 5.77
N PRO A 276 -9.46 -16.84 4.61
CA PRO A 276 -9.42 -18.28 4.43
C PRO A 276 -8.45 -18.96 5.42
N ASP A 277 -8.92 -19.98 6.14
CA ASP A 277 -8.11 -20.81 7.06
C ASP A 277 -6.89 -21.43 6.35
N ARG A 278 -7.03 -21.69 5.04
CA ARG A 278 -5.98 -22.26 4.19
C ARG A 278 -6.04 -21.70 2.78
N VAL A 279 -4.87 -21.38 2.23
CA VAL A 279 -4.73 -20.92 0.85
C VAL A 279 -4.70 -22.06 -0.19
N ASP A 280 -4.04 -23.19 0.11
CA ASP A 280 -3.91 -24.34 -0.81
C ASP A 280 -5.10 -25.30 -0.73
N VAL A 281 -6.28 -24.86 -1.21
CA VAL A 281 -7.51 -25.69 -1.26
C VAL A 281 -7.63 -26.50 -2.55
N SER A 282 -8.47 -27.56 -2.57
CA SER A 282 -8.59 -28.41 -3.78
C SER A 282 -9.29 -27.72 -4.95
N ARG A 283 -10.20 -26.78 -4.66
CA ARG A 283 -10.82 -25.91 -5.66
C ARG A 283 -10.56 -24.44 -5.31
N ARG A 284 -9.57 -23.86 -5.96
CA ARG A 284 -9.04 -22.51 -5.70
C ARG A 284 -9.46 -21.53 -6.80
N LEU A 285 -9.31 -20.22 -6.57
CA LEU A 285 -9.51 -19.22 -7.61
C LEU A 285 -8.48 -19.40 -8.75
N ALA A 286 -8.91 -19.21 -10.00
CA ALA A 286 -8.04 -19.18 -11.17
C ALA A 286 -7.79 -17.73 -11.57
N ILE A 287 -6.72 -17.13 -11.02
CA ILE A 287 -6.29 -15.78 -11.33
C ILE A 287 -5.00 -15.85 -12.15
N PHE A 288 -4.96 -15.12 -13.26
CA PHE A 288 -3.78 -15.02 -14.12
C PHE A 288 -3.52 -13.58 -14.51
N ALA A 289 -2.26 -13.24 -14.82
CA ALA A 289 -1.95 -11.97 -15.45
C ALA A 289 -2.13 -12.02 -16.97
N ASN A 290 -2.54 -10.89 -17.54
CA ASN A 290 -2.51 -10.61 -18.97
C ASN A 290 -1.14 -10.09 -19.46
N ASN A 291 -0.26 -9.66 -18.57
CA ASN A 291 1.09 -9.19 -18.86
C ASN A 291 2.09 -9.87 -17.91
N PHE A 292 3.14 -10.49 -18.43
CA PHE A 292 4.06 -11.29 -17.62
C PHE A 292 5.38 -11.56 -18.37
N PRO A 293 6.49 -11.77 -17.64
CA PRO A 293 7.76 -12.24 -18.20
C PRO A 293 7.66 -13.72 -18.59
N ASP A 294 8.71 -14.31 -19.17
CA ASP A 294 8.81 -15.77 -19.22
C ASP A 294 8.73 -16.32 -17.78
N TYR A 295 7.81 -17.26 -17.51
CA TYR A 295 7.68 -17.87 -16.18
C TYR A 295 7.10 -19.29 -16.25
N TYR A 296 7.27 -20.07 -15.17
CA TYR A 296 6.60 -21.36 -15.03
C TYR A 296 5.32 -21.21 -14.19
N GLU A 297 4.17 -21.37 -14.85
CA GLU A 297 2.86 -21.39 -14.18
C GLU A 297 2.67 -22.73 -13.50
N THR A 298 2.43 -22.76 -12.19
CA THR A 298 2.26 -23.99 -11.41
C THR A 298 0.81 -24.28 -11.05
N PHE A 299 -0.13 -23.37 -11.36
CA PHE A 299 -1.56 -23.50 -11.06
C PHE A 299 -1.85 -23.70 -9.56
N ARG A 300 -0.90 -23.30 -8.70
CA ARG A 300 -0.93 -23.50 -7.25
C ARG A 300 -0.28 -22.31 -6.52
N PRO A 301 -0.74 -22.01 -5.28
CA PRO A 301 -0.17 -20.96 -4.46
C PRO A 301 1.32 -21.16 -4.16
N LYS A 302 2.07 -20.07 -3.99
CA LYS A 302 3.48 -20.13 -3.56
C LYS A 302 3.58 -20.11 -2.02
N LEU A 303 3.72 -21.28 -1.41
CA LEU A 303 3.69 -21.41 0.06
C LEU A 303 5.02 -21.09 0.76
N ASP A 304 6.14 -21.12 0.04
CA ASP A 304 7.48 -20.96 0.62
C ASP A 304 7.98 -19.51 0.71
N GLY A 305 7.21 -18.57 0.17
CA GLY A 305 7.53 -17.15 0.11
C GLY A 305 6.97 -16.53 -1.17
N GLN A 306 7.22 -15.23 -1.34
CA GLN A 306 6.84 -14.49 -2.54
C GLN A 306 7.39 -15.16 -3.80
N ASN A 307 6.58 -15.22 -4.85
CA ASN A 307 6.99 -15.78 -6.13
C ASN A 307 8.18 -15.02 -6.75
N VAL A 308 9.07 -15.75 -7.45
CA VAL A 308 10.16 -15.15 -8.23
C VAL A 308 10.04 -15.67 -9.68
N PRO A 309 9.14 -15.11 -10.50
CA PRO A 309 8.73 -15.72 -11.76
C PRO A 309 9.87 -15.81 -12.78
N ALA A 310 10.74 -14.81 -12.83
CA ALA A 310 11.88 -14.75 -13.74
C ALA A 310 13.19 -14.38 -13.02
N VAL A 311 14.31 -14.82 -13.59
CA VAL A 311 15.67 -14.54 -13.11
C VAL A 311 16.57 -14.12 -14.26
N LYS A 312 17.61 -13.35 -13.97
CA LYS A 312 18.52 -12.81 -14.99
C LYS A 312 19.52 -13.86 -15.46
N ASN A 313 19.64 -14.06 -16.76
CA ASN A 313 20.64 -14.93 -17.37
C ASN A 313 21.99 -14.21 -17.59
N GLU A 314 22.98 -14.93 -18.11
CA GLU A 314 24.34 -14.40 -18.38
C GLU A 314 24.37 -13.23 -19.37
N LYS A 315 23.34 -13.09 -20.23
CA LYS A 315 23.21 -11.99 -21.19
C LYS A 315 22.51 -10.77 -20.60
N GLY A 316 22.10 -10.83 -19.34
CA GLY A 316 21.36 -9.76 -18.68
C GLY A 316 19.86 -9.73 -19.04
N GLU A 317 19.33 -10.78 -19.66
CA GLU A 317 17.90 -10.92 -19.96
C GLU A 317 17.21 -11.71 -18.85
N TYR A 318 15.98 -11.34 -18.51
CA TYR A 318 15.13 -12.14 -17.63
C TYR A 318 14.51 -13.31 -18.39
N VAL A 319 14.59 -14.49 -17.77
CA VAL A 319 14.06 -15.76 -18.27
C VAL A 319 13.33 -16.48 -17.14
N ALA A 320 12.43 -17.41 -17.49
CA ALA A 320 11.69 -18.19 -16.51
C ALA A 320 12.60 -18.84 -15.46
N ASN A 321 12.23 -18.71 -14.20
CA ASN A 321 13.00 -19.26 -13.10
C ASN A 321 12.90 -20.80 -13.09
N GLU A 322 13.99 -21.47 -13.46
CA GLU A 322 14.08 -22.93 -13.57
C GLU A 322 13.80 -23.66 -12.23
N ALA A 323 13.84 -22.97 -11.09
CA ALA A 323 13.43 -23.53 -9.79
C ALA A 323 12.00 -24.10 -9.83
N TYR A 324 11.12 -23.56 -10.67
CA TYR A 324 9.72 -23.99 -10.77
C TYR A 324 9.46 -24.99 -11.91
N LYS A 325 10.45 -25.24 -12.79
CA LYS A 325 10.28 -26.07 -13.99
C LYS A 325 9.80 -27.49 -13.70
N ASN A 326 10.31 -28.07 -12.62
CA ASN A 326 10.04 -29.45 -12.23
C ASN A 326 8.89 -29.57 -11.23
N VAL A 327 8.20 -28.46 -10.92
CA VAL A 327 6.98 -28.52 -10.11
C VAL A 327 5.92 -29.33 -10.89
N PRO A 328 5.28 -30.35 -10.29
CA PRO A 328 4.31 -31.18 -10.99
C PRO A 328 3.21 -30.35 -11.65
N GLY A 329 3.04 -30.52 -12.97
CA GLY A 329 2.03 -29.83 -13.75
C GLY A 329 2.40 -28.40 -14.16
N ALA A 330 3.62 -27.94 -13.88
CA ALA A 330 4.06 -26.62 -14.29
C ALA A 330 4.16 -26.50 -15.82
N VAL A 331 3.83 -25.31 -16.33
CA VAL A 331 3.85 -25.01 -17.77
C VAL A 331 4.67 -23.74 -18.00
N LEU A 332 5.63 -23.81 -18.92
CA LEU A 332 6.35 -22.62 -19.38
C LEU A 332 5.37 -21.69 -20.11
N ARG A 333 5.26 -20.46 -19.62
CA ARG A 333 4.54 -19.37 -20.25
C ARG A 333 5.58 -18.45 -20.88
N ILE A 334 5.48 -18.27 -22.20
CA ILE A 334 6.32 -17.31 -22.92
C ILE A 334 5.74 -15.92 -22.69
N GLY A 335 6.56 -15.04 -22.15
CA GLY A 335 6.21 -13.68 -21.76
C GLY A 335 5.84 -12.80 -22.95
N ASN A 336 5.08 -11.75 -22.66
CA ASN A 336 4.62 -10.77 -23.62
C ASN A 336 5.10 -9.34 -23.31
N ILE A 337 6.01 -9.20 -22.34
CA ILE A 337 6.70 -7.95 -21.99
C ILE A 337 8.20 -8.06 -22.35
N PRO A 338 8.95 -6.94 -22.40
CA PRO A 338 10.38 -6.97 -22.69
C PRO A 338 11.18 -7.84 -21.72
N LYS A 339 12.23 -8.49 -22.22
CA LYS A 339 13.18 -9.27 -21.41
C LYS A 339 14.00 -8.46 -20.39
N SER A 340 13.77 -7.15 -20.31
CA SER A 340 14.29 -6.29 -19.23
C SER A 340 13.45 -6.34 -17.96
N GLU A 341 12.21 -6.83 -18.05
CA GLU A 341 11.26 -6.93 -16.95
C GLU A 341 11.21 -8.37 -16.41
N ASP A 342 11.08 -8.50 -15.10
CA ASP A 342 11.13 -9.77 -14.37
C ASP A 342 9.84 -10.16 -13.66
N THR A 343 8.83 -9.31 -13.76
CA THR A 343 7.53 -9.43 -13.11
C THR A 343 6.43 -8.89 -14.03
N ALA A 344 5.16 -9.14 -13.69
CA ALA A 344 4.08 -8.37 -14.27
C ALA A 344 4.25 -6.87 -13.96
N VAL A 345 3.56 -6.03 -14.73
CA VAL A 345 3.56 -4.58 -14.67
C VAL A 345 2.13 -4.04 -14.57
N HIS A 346 2.02 -2.75 -14.28
CA HIS A 346 0.73 -2.08 -14.17
C HIS A 346 -0.04 -2.13 -15.49
N ALA A 347 -1.37 -2.01 -15.37
CA ALA A 347 -2.29 -1.78 -16.48
C ALA A 347 -2.81 -0.34 -16.47
N VAL A 348 -3.51 0.05 -17.53
CA VAL A 348 -4.02 1.43 -17.74
C VAL A 348 -5.55 1.49 -17.70
N ASP A 349 -6.19 0.40 -17.30
CA ASP A 349 -7.65 0.37 -17.15
C ASP A 349 -8.08 1.29 -16.01
N ASP A 350 -9.29 1.84 -16.12
CA ASP A 350 -9.89 2.68 -15.08
C ASP A 350 -10.02 1.90 -13.76
N VAL A 351 -9.77 2.58 -12.64
CA VAL A 351 -9.93 2.03 -11.29
C VAL A 351 -11.28 2.45 -10.69
N VAL A 352 -11.78 1.63 -9.76
CA VAL A 352 -12.99 1.96 -9.02
C VAL A 352 -12.67 3.01 -7.95
N LEU A 353 -13.42 4.11 -7.97
CA LEU A 353 -13.42 5.15 -6.95
C LEU A 353 -14.75 5.14 -6.19
N GLN A 354 -14.72 5.00 -4.87
CA GLN A 354 -15.88 5.00 -4.00
C GLN A 354 -15.72 6.02 -2.87
N ALA A 355 -16.84 6.57 -2.41
CA ALA A 355 -16.83 7.50 -1.29
C ALA A 355 -18.09 7.40 -0.41
N GLN A 356 -17.95 7.83 0.84
CA GLN A 356 -19.04 7.91 1.81
C GLN A 356 -18.83 9.14 2.72
N GLY A 357 -19.91 9.82 3.11
CA GLY A 357 -19.88 10.94 4.06
C GLY A 357 -20.00 12.31 3.38
N PRO A 358 -19.87 13.43 4.12
CA PRO A 358 -20.01 14.77 3.56
C PRO A 358 -19.01 15.05 2.42
N GLY A 359 -19.48 15.52 1.26
CA GLY A 359 -18.66 15.74 0.08
C GLY A 359 -18.56 14.52 -0.85
N SER A 360 -19.07 13.35 -0.45
CA SER A 360 -19.06 12.16 -1.32
C SER A 360 -19.98 12.31 -2.54
N GLU A 361 -20.96 13.22 -2.48
CA GLU A 361 -21.81 13.58 -3.62
C GLU A 361 -21.03 14.18 -4.80
N ASN A 362 -19.81 14.68 -4.57
CA ASN A 362 -18.93 15.19 -5.64
C ASN A 362 -18.13 14.08 -6.32
N ILE A 363 -18.26 12.82 -5.88
CA ILE A 363 -17.61 11.66 -6.47
C ILE A 363 -18.66 10.85 -7.22
N HIS A 364 -18.74 11.06 -8.54
CA HIS A 364 -19.71 10.38 -9.40
C HIS A 364 -19.23 10.29 -10.86
N GLY A 365 -19.67 9.27 -11.58
CA GLY A 365 -19.34 9.09 -13.00
C GLY A 365 -17.85 8.81 -13.23
N TYR A 366 -17.34 9.25 -14.37
CA TYR A 366 -15.91 9.18 -14.70
C TYR A 366 -15.23 10.45 -14.20
N MET A 367 -14.11 10.29 -13.51
CA MET A 367 -13.36 11.40 -12.91
C MET A 367 -11.87 11.17 -13.06
N GLU A 368 -11.14 12.25 -13.32
CA GLU A 368 -9.68 12.23 -13.29
C GLU A 368 -9.19 12.12 -11.85
N ASN A 369 -8.12 11.36 -11.60
CA ASN A 369 -7.56 11.22 -10.25
C ASN A 369 -7.15 12.57 -9.62
N THR A 370 -6.81 13.57 -10.45
CA THR A 370 -6.48 14.93 -10.00
C THR A 370 -7.67 15.67 -9.39
N GLU A 371 -8.91 15.29 -9.69
CA GLU A 371 -10.11 15.89 -9.11
C GLU A 371 -10.33 15.44 -7.67
N ILE A 372 -9.82 14.27 -7.27
CA ILE A 372 -9.87 13.76 -5.89
C ILE A 372 -9.24 14.77 -4.92
N PHE A 373 -8.14 15.43 -5.32
CA PHE A 373 -7.51 16.48 -4.53
C PHE A 373 -8.48 17.64 -4.23
N ARG A 374 -9.29 18.05 -5.21
CA ARG A 374 -10.26 19.14 -5.03
C ARG A 374 -11.37 18.75 -4.08
N VAL A 375 -11.91 17.52 -4.23
CA VAL A 375 -12.93 17.00 -3.33
C VAL A 375 -12.42 16.98 -1.89
N ILE A 376 -11.20 16.48 -1.65
CA ILE A 376 -10.57 16.49 -0.32
C ILE A 376 -10.42 17.94 0.20
N ALA A 377 -9.89 18.84 -0.63
CA ALA A 377 -9.66 20.22 -0.23
C ALA A 377 -10.96 20.97 0.11
N GLU A 378 -12.03 20.73 -0.64
CA GLU A 378 -13.36 21.32 -0.38
C GLU A 378 -14.00 20.74 0.88
N ALA A 379 -13.99 19.42 1.05
CA ALA A 379 -14.51 18.76 2.25
C ALA A 379 -13.78 19.21 3.53
N MET A 380 -12.48 19.49 3.42
CA MET A 380 -11.67 20.03 4.52
C MET A 380 -11.74 21.55 4.67
N ALA A 381 -12.52 22.25 3.84
CA ALA A 381 -12.64 23.71 3.79
C ALA A 381 -11.29 24.44 3.63
N LEU A 382 -10.40 23.92 2.80
CA LEU A 382 -9.06 24.48 2.53
C LEU A 382 -9.06 25.59 1.47
N GLY A 383 -10.17 25.77 0.76
CA GLY A 383 -10.38 26.87 -0.18
C GLY A 383 -10.45 28.23 0.52
N GLU A 384 -10.21 29.32 -0.22
CA GLU A 384 -10.51 30.64 0.31
C GLU A 384 -12.01 30.80 0.47
N ALA A 385 -12.47 31.37 1.59
CA ALA A 385 -13.84 31.84 1.69
C ALA A 385 -14.02 32.85 0.54
N GLN A 386 -14.67 32.41 -0.54
CA GLN A 386 -15.04 33.31 -1.61
C GLN A 386 -15.88 34.37 -0.93
N GLN A 387 -15.33 35.58 -0.79
CA GLN A 387 -16.14 36.75 -0.47
C GLN A 387 -17.21 36.74 -1.54
N ARG A 388 -18.42 36.27 -1.19
CA ARG A 388 -19.62 36.52 -1.96
C ARG A 388 -19.80 38.03 -1.89
N ALA A 389 -19.04 38.74 -2.73
CA ALA A 389 -19.31 40.11 -3.02
C ALA A 389 -20.71 40.11 -3.61
N ASP A 390 -21.61 40.73 -2.84
CA ASP A 390 -23.00 40.96 -3.14
C ASP A 390 -23.26 41.11 -4.66
N ALA A 391 -23.77 40.05 -5.27
CA ALA A 391 -24.55 40.15 -6.50
C ALA A 391 -25.96 40.60 -6.12
N ALA A 392 -26.03 41.78 -5.51
CA ALA A 392 -27.22 42.60 -5.36
C ALA A 392 -26.86 44.00 -5.88
N LYS A 393 -26.76 44.11 -7.20
CA LYS A 393 -26.97 45.36 -7.95
C LYS A 393 -27.65 45.07 -9.27
#